data_AF-A0AA92HB51-F1
#
_entry.id   AF-A0AA92HB51-F1
#
_cell.length_a   1.000
_cell.length_b   1.000
_cell.length_c   1.000
_cell.angle_alpha   90.00
_cell.angle_beta   90.00
_cell.angle_gamma   90.00
#
_symmetry.space_group_name_H-M   'P 1'
#
loop_
_entity.id
_entity.type
_entity.pdbx_description
1 polymer ?
#
loop_
_entity_poly.entity_id
_entity_poly.type
_entity_poly.pdbx_seq_one_letter_code
_entity_poly.pdbx_strand_id
1 'polypeptide(L)'
;MFDLIAKDQFDRLPERYRERARQIALRVQEIDRLLAPAAPETIRDTALRLIGQFRPQPGVDVAAFGREFRGVCADLPEWAVCEAANDFIAGRVANHTGQFVPTCAEFGKQARAIIAPFHAERYALRIEASRLFDRAADEKRRTMIAIERADPAVKARVRAIVAEARAGAPARVGFLHGSLDPLVQATLDAMKKTPQHPSKISKTRIGKDDRR
;
A
#
# COMPACT_ATOMS: atom_id res chain seq x y z
N MET A 1 13.81 13.58 9.55
CA MET A 1 14.49 13.29 8.26
C MET A 1 15.71 12.38 8.45
N PHE A 2 16.55 12.63 9.45
CA PHE A 2 17.68 11.76 9.82
C PHE A 2 17.27 10.30 10.10
N ASP A 3 16.07 10.05 10.61
CA ASP A 3 15.56 8.68 10.85
C ASP A 3 15.15 7.91 9.59
N LEU A 4 14.98 8.59 8.45
CA LEU A 4 14.52 7.96 7.21
C LEU A 4 15.65 7.76 6.21
N ILE A 5 16.56 8.73 6.09
CA ILE A 5 17.67 8.74 5.13
C ILE A 5 18.84 9.54 5.73
N ALA A 6 20.06 9.00 5.66
CA ALA A 6 21.26 9.71 6.09
C ALA A 6 21.54 10.93 5.19
N LYS A 7 21.93 12.06 5.78
CA LYS A 7 22.04 13.36 5.09
C LYS A 7 22.99 13.34 3.89
N ASP A 8 24.12 12.64 4.05
CA ASP A 8 25.12 12.41 3.00
C ASP A 8 24.56 11.66 1.79
N GLN A 9 23.63 10.73 2.01
CA GLN A 9 22.95 10.00 0.96
C GLN A 9 21.89 10.88 0.29
N PHE A 10 21.10 11.62 1.06
CA PHE A 10 20.09 12.54 0.54
C PHE A 10 20.69 13.57 -0.43
N ASP A 11 21.85 14.14 -0.10
CA ASP A 11 22.49 15.18 -0.93
C ASP A 11 22.97 14.66 -2.29
N ARG A 12 23.19 13.35 -2.43
CA ARG A 12 23.62 12.69 -3.69
C ARG A 12 22.47 12.35 -4.63
N LEU A 13 21.22 12.47 -4.19
CA LEU A 13 20.05 12.17 -5.01
C LEU A 13 19.79 13.27 -6.06
N PRO A 14 19.29 12.90 -7.27
CA PRO A 14 18.76 13.88 -8.22
C PRO A 14 17.59 14.68 -7.62
N GLU A 15 17.37 15.92 -8.08
CA GLU A 15 16.41 16.85 -7.45
C GLU A 15 15.00 16.28 -7.31
N ARG A 16 14.51 15.57 -8.33
CA ARG A 16 13.20 14.92 -8.31
C ARG A 16 13.06 13.92 -7.14
N TYR A 17 14.11 13.16 -6.84
CA TYR A 17 14.11 12.21 -5.72
C TYR A 17 14.26 12.91 -4.37
N ARG A 18 15.02 14.02 -4.32
CA ARG A 18 15.10 14.87 -3.12
C ARG A 18 13.76 15.50 -2.78
N GLU A 19 13.04 16.00 -3.77
CA GLU A 19 11.70 16.55 -3.61
C GLU A 19 10.73 15.49 -3.07
N ARG A 20 10.72 14.29 -3.67
CA ARG A 20 9.90 13.18 -3.17
C ARG A 20 10.26 12.78 -1.75
N ALA A 21 11.54 12.74 -1.40
CA ALA A 21 11.98 12.47 -0.02
C ALA A 21 11.51 13.56 0.97
N ARG A 22 11.50 14.84 0.57
CA ARG A 22 10.92 15.93 1.39
C ARG A 22 9.41 15.74 1.59
N GLN A 23 8.67 15.40 0.54
CA GLN A 23 7.24 15.11 0.63
C GLN A 23 6.94 13.94 1.58
N ILE A 24 7.71 12.85 1.47
CA ILE A 24 7.58 11.70 2.38
C ILE A 24 7.86 12.14 3.82
N ALA A 25 8.92 12.92 4.05
CA ALA A 25 9.25 13.38 5.40
C ALA A 25 8.15 14.26 6.01
N LEU A 26 7.57 15.18 5.23
CA LEU A 26 6.43 16.00 5.65
C LEU A 26 5.23 15.12 6.03
N ARG A 27 4.88 14.15 5.17
CA ARG A 27 3.75 13.26 5.40
C ARG A 27 3.94 12.38 6.62
N VAL A 28 5.15 11.85 6.84
CA VAL A 28 5.47 11.08 8.05
C VAL A 28 5.34 11.95 9.30
N GLN A 29 5.80 13.20 9.26
CA GLN A 29 5.65 14.13 10.38
C GLN A 29 4.18 14.45 10.68
N GLU A 30 3.34 14.60 9.65
CA GLU A 30 1.89 14.76 9.82
C GLU A 30 1.27 13.53 10.51
N ILE A 31 1.60 12.33 10.05
CA ILE A 31 1.11 11.09 10.65
C ILE A 31 1.59 10.95 12.10
N ASP A 32 2.85 11.24 12.38
CA ASP A 32 3.40 11.17 13.74
C ASP A 32 2.70 12.16 14.68
N ARG A 33 2.33 13.36 14.19
CA ARG A 33 1.51 14.32 14.95
C ARG A 33 0.09 13.82 15.17
N LEU A 34 -0.52 13.21 14.15
CA LEU A 34 -1.88 12.64 14.26
C LEU A 34 -1.90 11.46 15.23
N LEU A 35 -0.84 10.66 15.29
CA LEU A 35 -0.71 9.50 16.17
C LEU A 35 -0.09 9.86 17.54
N ALA A 36 0.07 11.14 17.86
CA ALA A 36 0.59 11.56 19.15
C ALA A 36 -0.31 11.03 20.29
N PRO A 37 0.26 10.42 21.35
CA PRO A 37 -0.52 9.83 22.43
C PRO A 37 -1.46 10.84 23.10
N ALA A 38 -2.64 10.36 23.49
CA ALA A 38 -3.63 11.15 24.21
C ALA A 38 -3.11 11.58 25.59
N ALA A 39 -3.56 12.75 26.05
CA ALA A 39 -3.33 13.18 27.41
C ALA A 39 -4.05 12.24 28.42
N PRO A 40 -3.46 11.96 29.59
CA PRO A 40 -4.10 11.13 30.62
C PRO A 40 -5.50 11.61 31.03
N GLU A 41 -5.73 12.91 31.00
CA GLU A 41 -7.00 13.57 31.29
C GLU A 41 -8.08 13.13 30.28
N THR A 42 -7.79 13.19 28.98
CA THR A 42 -8.72 12.76 27.92
C THR A 42 -9.08 11.29 28.05
N ILE A 43 -8.10 10.44 28.39
CA ILE A 43 -8.34 9.01 28.63
C ILE A 43 -9.30 8.82 29.82
N ARG A 44 -9.07 9.53 30.92
CA ARG A 44 -9.94 9.49 32.10
C ARG A 44 -11.35 9.97 31.78
N ASP A 45 -11.47 11.10 31.09
CA ASP A 45 -12.76 11.71 30.81
C ASP A 45 -13.58 10.85 29.84
N THR A 46 -12.91 10.17 28.90
CA THR A 46 -13.54 9.17 28.01
C THR A 46 -14.02 7.94 28.80
N ALA A 47 -13.22 7.45 29.76
CA ALA A 47 -13.61 6.33 30.62
C ALA A 47 -14.87 6.68 31.44
N LEU A 48 -14.90 7.87 32.04
CA LEU A 48 -16.07 8.36 32.79
C LEU A 48 -17.29 8.51 31.88
N ARG A 49 -17.10 9.00 30.66
CA ARG A 49 -18.18 9.10 29.67
C ARG A 49 -18.78 7.73 29.33
N LEU A 50 -17.94 6.71 29.10
CA LEU A 50 -18.42 5.36 28.81
C LEU A 50 -19.17 4.76 30.01
N ILE A 51 -18.62 4.88 31.22
CA ILE A 51 -19.28 4.39 32.45
C ILE A 51 -20.62 5.10 32.70
N GLY A 52 -20.73 6.39 32.37
CA GLY A 52 -21.97 7.14 32.52
C GLY A 52 -23.06 6.77 31.51
N GLN A 53 -22.70 6.19 30.36
CA GLN A 53 -23.65 5.85 29.29
C GLN A 53 -24.11 4.40 29.33
N PHE A 54 -23.30 3.50 29.90
CA PHE A 54 -23.56 2.06 29.90
C PHE A 54 -23.68 1.50 31.31
N ARG A 55 -24.30 0.33 31.43
CA ARG A 55 -24.31 -0.40 32.70
C ARG A 55 -22.93 -1.00 32.98
N PRO A 56 -22.47 -1.08 34.24
CA PRO A 56 -21.25 -1.80 34.58
C PRO A 56 -21.32 -3.26 34.10
N GLN A 57 -20.20 -3.78 33.61
CA GLN A 57 -20.06 -5.21 33.30
C GLN A 57 -20.25 -6.05 34.57
N PRO A 58 -21.10 -7.10 34.55
CA PRO A 58 -21.24 -8.00 35.68
C PRO A 58 -19.90 -8.65 36.06
N GLY A 59 -19.54 -8.62 37.34
CA GLY A 59 -18.30 -9.23 37.83
C GLY A 59 -17.01 -8.44 37.53
N VAL A 60 -17.11 -7.26 36.93
CA VAL A 60 -15.95 -6.38 36.70
C VAL A 60 -15.88 -5.31 37.79
N ASP A 61 -14.72 -5.19 38.43
CA ASP A 61 -14.43 -4.10 39.35
C ASP A 61 -14.23 -2.78 38.58
N VAL A 62 -15.06 -1.79 38.87
CA VAL A 62 -15.00 -0.46 38.25
C VAL A 62 -13.65 0.24 38.55
N ALA A 63 -13.05 -0.02 39.71
CA ALA A 63 -11.73 0.51 40.04
C ALA A 63 -10.61 -0.15 39.23
N ALA A 64 -10.75 -1.44 38.87
CA ALA A 64 -9.85 -2.15 37.97
C ALA A 64 -9.98 -1.64 36.53
N PHE A 65 -11.22 -1.37 36.07
CA PHE A 65 -11.50 -0.85 34.73
C PHE A 65 -10.68 0.41 34.43
N GLY A 66 -10.64 1.40 35.33
CA GLY A 66 -9.92 2.65 35.07
C GLY A 66 -8.42 2.47 34.84
N ARG A 67 -7.78 1.53 35.56
CA ARG A 67 -6.36 1.22 35.38
C ARG A 67 -6.11 0.51 34.05
N GLU A 68 -6.92 -0.48 33.74
CA GLU A 68 -6.82 -1.24 32.48
C GLU A 68 -7.11 -0.35 31.27
N PHE A 69 -8.14 0.48 31.34
CA PHE A 69 -8.52 1.42 30.29
C PHE A 69 -7.39 2.41 30.01
N ARG A 70 -6.74 2.92 31.06
CA ARG A 70 -5.54 3.75 30.90
C ARG A 70 -4.42 3.00 30.21
N GLY A 71 -4.13 1.76 30.61
CA GLY A 71 -3.09 0.93 29.99
C GLY A 71 -3.34 0.68 28.51
N VAL A 72 -4.59 0.39 28.14
CA VAL A 72 -4.98 0.11 26.74
C VAL A 72 -4.91 1.35 25.85
N CYS A 73 -5.17 2.53 26.40
CA CYS A 73 -5.22 3.79 25.66
C CYS A 73 -3.92 4.61 25.70
N ALA A 74 -2.90 4.17 26.44
CA ALA A 74 -1.70 4.96 26.70
C ALA A 74 -0.90 5.31 25.42
N ASP A 75 -0.98 4.46 24.40
CA ASP A 75 -0.33 4.59 23.09
C ASP A 75 -1.26 5.16 22.01
N LEU A 76 -2.54 5.39 22.34
CA LEU A 76 -3.55 5.79 21.38
C LEU A 76 -3.69 7.31 21.31
N PRO A 77 -3.92 7.90 20.12
CA PRO A 77 -4.17 9.32 20.00
C PRO A 77 -5.57 9.69 20.47
N GLU A 78 -5.71 10.93 20.93
CA GLU A 78 -6.96 11.46 21.52
C GLU A 78 -8.16 11.31 20.59
N TRP A 79 -8.01 11.69 19.32
CA TRP A 79 -9.11 11.61 18.36
C TRP A 79 -9.61 10.18 18.16
N ALA A 80 -8.71 9.18 18.18
CA ALA A 80 -9.08 7.78 18.00
C ALA A 80 -9.77 7.21 19.24
N VAL A 81 -9.34 7.63 20.43
CA VAL A 81 -10.01 7.29 21.70
C VAL A 81 -11.44 7.86 21.70
N CYS A 82 -11.60 9.13 21.30
CA CYS A 82 -12.90 9.78 21.18
C CYS A 82 -13.80 9.14 20.11
N GLU A 83 -13.25 8.82 18.94
CA GLU A 83 -13.97 8.17 17.84
C GLU A 83 -14.43 6.77 18.22
N ALA A 84 -13.55 5.96 18.83
CA ALA A 84 -13.92 4.66 19.35
C ALA A 84 -15.05 4.76 20.39
N ALA A 85 -14.97 5.70 21.33
CA ALA A 85 -16.04 5.92 22.30
C ALA A 85 -17.37 6.29 21.62
N ASN A 86 -17.33 7.15 20.61
CA ASN A 86 -18.51 7.49 19.82
C ASN A 86 -19.07 6.28 19.05
N ASP A 87 -18.23 5.39 18.53
CA ASP A 87 -18.66 4.17 17.85
C ASP A 87 -19.40 3.23 18.80
N PHE A 88 -18.90 3.04 20.02
CA PHE A 88 -19.59 2.25 21.04
C PHE A 88 -20.92 2.86 21.44
N ILE A 89 -20.94 4.17 21.75
CA ILE A 89 -22.16 4.88 22.17
C ILE A 89 -23.21 4.86 21.05
N ALA A 90 -22.80 4.96 19.80
CA ALA A 90 -23.70 4.91 18.65
C ALA A 90 -24.08 3.50 18.20
N GLY A 91 -23.58 2.44 18.85
CA GLY A 91 -23.85 1.06 18.48
C GLY A 91 -23.28 0.64 17.11
N ARG A 92 -22.22 1.30 16.64
CA ARG A 92 -21.56 0.99 15.36
C ARG A 92 -20.57 -0.18 15.44
N VAL A 93 -20.19 -0.58 16.65
CA VAL A 93 -19.25 -1.67 16.88
C VAL A 93 -19.96 -3.01 16.74
N ALA A 94 -19.57 -3.81 15.77
CA ALA A 94 -20.13 -5.13 15.54
C ALA A 94 -19.99 -6.02 16.80
N ASN A 95 -21.06 -6.77 17.11
CA ASN A 95 -21.14 -7.69 18.27
C ASN A 95 -21.10 -7.03 19.65
N HIS A 96 -21.09 -5.70 19.74
CA HIS A 96 -21.31 -5.01 21.01
C HIS A 96 -22.81 -4.82 21.26
N THR A 97 -23.32 -5.28 22.40
CA THR A 97 -24.76 -5.23 22.72
C THR A 97 -25.26 -3.83 23.06
N GLY A 98 -24.37 -2.87 23.33
CA GLY A 98 -24.72 -1.51 23.73
C GLY A 98 -25.37 -1.40 25.11
N GLN A 99 -25.47 -2.51 25.85
CA GLN A 99 -26.10 -2.56 27.17
C GLN A 99 -25.09 -2.33 28.29
N PHE A 100 -23.88 -2.86 28.12
CA PHE A 100 -22.82 -2.85 29.13
C PHE A 100 -21.61 -2.07 28.62
N VAL A 101 -20.81 -1.53 29.54
CA VAL A 101 -19.54 -0.89 29.21
C VAL A 101 -18.69 -1.90 28.41
N PRO A 102 -18.08 -1.50 27.27
CA PRO A 102 -17.19 -2.39 26.53
C PRO A 102 -16.01 -2.80 27.40
N THR A 103 -15.53 -4.04 27.22
CA THR A 103 -14.30 -4.45 27.89
C THR A 103 -13.14 -3.58 27.40
N CYS A 104 -12.12 -3.36 28.24
CA CYS A 104 -10.94 -2.60 27.85
C CYS A 104 -10.29 -3.21 26.59
N ALA A 105 -10.32 -4.54 26.45
CA ALA A 105 -9.78 -5.25 25.28
C ALA A 105 -10.58 -4.95 24.00
N GLU A 106 -11.92 -4.99 24.06
CA GLU A 106 -12.78 -4.63 22.92
C GLU A 106 -12.60 -3.18 22.51
N PHE A 107 -12.54 -2.28 23.50
CA PHE A 107 -12.29 -0.86 23.24
C PHE A 107 -10.95 -0.65 22.56
N GLY A 108 -9.89 -1.24 23.11
CA GLY A 108 -8.55 -1.18 22.55
C GLY A 108 -8.45 -1.73 21.13
N LYS A 109 -9.20 -2.79 20.82
CA LYS A 109 -9.28 -3.37 19.48
C LYS A 109 -9.93 -2.40 18.50
N GLN A 110 -11.06 -1.80 18.86
CA GLN A 110 -11.75 -0.83 17.98
C GLN A 110 -10.89 0.41 17.74
N ALA A 111 -10.33 0.99 18.80
CA ALA A 111 -9.48 2.16 18.67
C ALA A 111 -8.21 1.89 17.85
N ARG A 112 -7.60 0.70 17.98
CA ARG A 112 -6.48 0.28 17.13
C ARG A 112 -6.86 0.06 15.67
N ALA A 113 -8.07 -0.44 15.42
CA ALA A 113 -8.58 -0.61 14.06
C ALA A 113 -8.74 0.75 13.36
N ILE A 114 -9.18 1.79 14.09
CA ILE A 114 -9.31 3.17 13.58
C ILE A 114 -7.95 3.74 13.13
N ILE A 115 -6.88 3.53 13.91
CA ILE A 115 -5.54 4.07 13.60
C ILE A 115 -4.70 3.19 12.66
N ALA A 116 -5.11 1.94 12.43
CA ALA A 116 -4.36 0.99 11.60
C ALA A 116 -4.00 1.52 10.20
N PRO A 117 -4.87 2.25 9.47
CA PRO A 117 -4.52 2.81 8.16
C PRO A 117 -3.33 3.79 8.21
N PHE A 118 -3.21 4.58 9.28
CA PHE A 118 -2.11 5.54 9.45
C PHE A 118 -0.78 4.85 9.72
N HIS A 119 -0.78 3.78 10.52
CA HIS A 119 0.41 2.95 10.70
C HIS A 119 0.83 2.25 9.40
N ALA A 120 -0.14 1.76 8.63
CA ALA A 120 0.12 1.15 7.32
C ALA A 120 0.70 2.16 6.32
N GLU A 121 0.13 3.38 6.25
CA GLU A 121 0.64 4.47 5.42
C GLU A 121 2.08 4.84 5.81
N ARG A 122 2.33 5.04 7.11
CA ARG A 122 3.68 5.34 7.63
C ARG A 122 4.69 4.25 7.26
N TYR A 123 4.30 2.98 7.38
CA TYR A 123 5.15 1.86 7.00
C TYR A 123 5.45 1.84 5.49
N ALA A 124 4.44 2.07 4.65
CA ALA A 124 4.59 2.15 3.20
C ALA A 124 5.51 3.30 2.79
N LEU A 125 5.37 4.47 3.40
CA LEU A 125 6.24 5.63 3.19
C LEU A 125 7.70 5.35 3.56
N ARG A 126 7.93 4.60 4.65
CA ARG A 126 9.28 4.15 5.03
C ARG A 126 9.89 3.23 3.98
N ILE A 127 9.13 2.28 3.45
CA ILE A 127 9.57 1.42 2.34
C ILE A 127 9.87 2.26 1.11
N GLU A 128 8.99 3.19 0.76
CA GLU A 128 9.19 4.07 -0.39
C GLU A 128 10.49 4.88 -0.25
N ALA A 129 10.72 5.50 0.91
CA ALA A 129 11.94 6.25 1.21
C ALA A 129 13.20 5.39 1.02
N SER A 130 13.19 4.15 1.53
CA SER A 130 14.33 3.23 1.37
C SER A 130 14.65 2.92 -0.10
N ARG A 131 13.64 2.89 -0.97
CA ARG A 131 13.77 2.55 -2.40
C ARG A 131 14.09 3.74 -3.29
N LEU A 132 14.09 4.97 -2.78
CA LEU A 132 14.40 6.15 -3.59
C LEU A 132 15.84 6.08 -4.15
N PHE A 133 16.77 5.51 -3.39
CA PHE A 133 18.15 5.32 -3.82
C PHE A 133 18.30 4.32 -4.95
N ASP A 134 17.69 3.14 -4.80
CA ASP A 134 17.73 2.10 -5.82
C ASP A 134 17.13 2.63 -7.13
N ARG A 135 16.02 3.35 -7.04
CA ARG A 135 15.37 3.99 -8.20
C ARG A 135 16.27 5.04 -8.85
N ALA A 136 16.92 5.90 -8.06
CA ALA A 136 17.83 6.91 -8.59
C ALA A 136 19.06 6.27 -9.28
N ALA A 137 19.62 5.21 -8.70
CA ALA A 137 20.73 4.47 -9.28
C ALA A 137 20.34 3.75 -10.58
N ASP A 138 19.16 3.11 -10.60
CA ASP A 138 18.62 2.45 -11.78
C ASP A 138 18.31 3.44 -12.91
N GLU A 139 17.75 4.61 -12.59
CA GLU A 139 17.51 5.66 -13.57
C GLU A 139 18.83 6.16 -14.16
N LYS A 140 19.84 6.44 -13.33
CA LYS A 140 21.17 6.82 -13.80
C LYS A 140 21.75 5.77 -14.75
N ARG A 141 21.66 4.48 -14.40
CA ARG A 141 22.11 3.36 -15.24
C ARG A 141 21.36 3.33 -16.58
N ARG A 142 20.03 3.47 -16.56
CA ARG A 142 19.20 3.49 -17.78
C ARG A 142 19.55 4.67 -18.68
N THR A 143 19.79 5.85 -18.11
CA THR A 143 20.22 7.04 -18.86
C THR A 143 21.58 6.83 -19.50
N MET A 144 22.55 6.25 -18.79
CA MET A 144 23.86 5.91 -19.36
C MET A 144 23.73 4.91 -20.52
N ILE A 145 22.94 3.85 -20.35
CA ILE A 145 22.67 2.88 -21.42
C ILE A 145 22.00 3.55 -22.63
N ALA A 146 21.08 4.48 -22.40
CA ALA A 146 20.41 5.21 -23.48
C ALA A 146 21.40 6.10 -24.25
N ILE A 147 22.31 6.78 -23.55
CA ILE A 147 23.40 7.57 -24.16
C ILE A 147 24.32 6.67 -24.98
N GLU A 148 24.80 5.57 -24.41
CA GLU A 148 25.67 4.60 -25.11
C GLU A 148 24.97 4.00 -26.34
N ARG A 149 23.67 3.69 -26.25
CA ARG A 149 22.88 3.20 -27.37
C ARG A 149 22.59 4.26 -28.42
N ALA A 150 22.65 5.55 -28.08
CA ALA A 150 22.47 6.62 -29.04
C ALA A 150 23.70 6.79 -29.95
N ASP A 151 24.90 6.40 -29.47
CA ASP A 151 26.16 6.45 -30.22
C ASP A 151 26.12 5.60 -31.51
N PRO A 152 26.32 6.22 -32.69
CA PRO A 152 26.40 5.52 -33.97
C PRO A 152 27.45 4.40 -34.01
N ALA A 153 28.60 4.57 -33.35
CA ALA A 153 29.68 3.58 -33.35
C ALA A 153 29.28 2.33 -32.54
N VAL A 154 28.62 2.52 -31.41
CA VAL A 154 28.07 1.42 -30.60
C VAL A 154 26.98 0.68 -31.37
N LYS A 155 26.08 1.39 -32.05
CA LYS A 155 25.06 0.77 -32.92
C LYS A 155 25.70 -0.08 -34.03
N ALA A 156 26.75 0.42 -34.67
CA ALA A 156 27.46 -0.31 -35.72
C ALA A 156 28.12 -1.59 -35.16
N ARG A 157 28.78 -1.51 -34.00
CA ARG A 157 29.38 -2.66 -33.32
C ARG A 157 28.34 -3.71 -32.92
N VAL A 158 27.21 -3.29 -32.34
CA VAL A 158 26.12 -4.21 -31.98
C VAL A 158 25.54 -4.88 -33.24
N ARG A 159 25.38 -4.15 -34.36
CA ARG A 159 24.96 -4.74 -35.64
C ARG A 159 25.95 -5.80 -36.14
N ALA A 160 27.25 -5.54 -36.02
CA ALA A 160 28.30 -6.50 -36.41
C ALA A 160 28.24 -7.78 -35.55
N ILE A 161 28.13 -7.64 -34.22
CA ILE A 161 27.99 -8.78 -33.29
C ILE A 161 26.71 -9.58 -33.58
N VAL A 162 25.59 -8.89 -33.86
CA VAL A 162 24.33 -9.56 -34.22
C VAL A 162 24.46 -10.28 -35.57
N ALA A 163 25.16 -9.71 -36.55
CA ALA A 163 25.41 -10.35 -37.83
C ALA A 163 26.28 -11.60 -37.67
N GLU A 164 27.35 -11.53 -36.87
CA GLU A 164 28.23 -12.64 -36.55
C GLU A 164 27.51 -13.76 -35.78
N ALA A 165 26.74 -13.42 -34.75
CA ALA A 165 25.92 -14.38 -34.01
C ALA A 165 24.82 -15.03 -34.87
N ARG A 166 24.38 -14.35 -35.93
CA ARG A 166 23.39 -14.88 -36.89
C ARG A 166 24.02 -15.67 -38.04
N ALA A 167 25.33 -15.57 -38.28
CA ALA A 167 26.01 -16.19 -39.41
C ALA A 167 25.97 -17.74 -39.39
N GLY A 168 25.73 -18.34 -38.22
CA GLY A 168 25.52 -19.78 -38.05
C GLY A 168 24.11 -20.18 -37.62
N ALA A 169 23.18 -19.22 -37.48
CA ALA A 169 21.80 -19.52 -37.11
C ALA A 169 20.99 -19.83 -38.38
N PRO A 170 20.13 -20.86 -38.39
CA PRO A 170 19.20 -21.05 -39.50
C PRO A 170 18.42 -19.74 -39.69
N ALA A 171 18.32 -19.28 -40.94
CA ALA A 171 17.55 -18.10 -41.27
C ALA A 171 16.21 -18.20 -40.53
N ARG A 172 15.88 -17.21 -39.71
CA ARG A 172 14.50 -17.08 -39.24
C ARG A 172 13.69 -16.89 -40.50
N VAL A 173 13.15 -17.98 -41.04
CA VAL A 173 11.88 -17.96 -41.74
C VAL A 173 11.01 -17.19 -40.77
N GLY A 174 10.74 -15.93 -41.11
CA GLY A 174 9.88 -15.13 -40.30
C GLY A 174 8.62 -15.96 -40.17
N PHE A 175 8.35 -16.47 -38.98
CA PHE A 175 6.98 -16.51 -38.54
C PHE A 175 6.58 -15.03 -38.43
N LEU A 176 6.34 -14.40 -39.58
CA LEU A 176 5.17 -13.58 -39.75
C LEU A 176 4.07 -14.38 -39.05
N HIS A 177 3.24 -13.74 -38.24
CA HIS A 177 1.99 -14.35 -37.82
C HIS A 177 1.15 -14.58 -39.08
N GLY A 178 1.56 -15.51 -39.93
CA GLY A 178 0.82 -16.05 -41.03
C GLY A 178 -0.37 -16.71 -40.37
N SER A 179 -1.55 -16.28 -40.79
CA SER A 179 -2.81 -16.94 -40.53
C SER A 179 -2.58 -18.43 -40.40
N LEU A 180 -2.95 -18.99 -39.25
CA LEU A 180 -3.00 -20.44 -39.05
C LEU A 180 -3.62 -21.07 -40.30
N ASP A 181 -2.99 -22.13 -40.81
CA ASP A 181 -3.50 -22.93 -41.92
C ASP A 181 -5.01 -23.19 -41.68
N PRO A 182 -5.90 -22.90 -42.65
CA PRO A 182 -7.35 -23.01 -42.45
C PRO A 182 -7.80 -24.34 -41.83
N LEU A 183 -7.08 -25.43 -42.12
CA LEU A 183 -7.35 -26.75 -41.55
C LEU A 183 -7.02 -26.83 -40.05
N VAL A 184 -5.91 -26.20 -39.64
CA VAL A 184 -5.45 -26.12 -38.25
C VAL A 184 -6.34 -25.16 -37.45
N GLN A 185 -6.77 -24.07 -38.07
CA GLN A 185 -7.74 -23.16 -37.47
C GLN A 185 -9.09 -23.84 -37.25
N ALA A 186 -9.59 -24.59 -38.23
CA ALA A 186 -10.85 -25.33 -38.12
C ALA A 186 -10.81 -26.42 -37.04
N THR A 187 -9.69 -27.11 -36.89
CA THR A 187 -9.51 -28.10 -35.82
C THR A 187 -9.42 -27.44 -34.44
N LEU A 188 -8.70 -26.32 -34.31
CA LEU A 188 -8.65 -25.56 -33.05
C LEU A 188 -10.03 -24.98 -32.66
N ASP A 189 -10.80 -24.49 -33.63
CA ASP A 189 -12.14 -23.97 -33.39
C ASP A 189 -13.13 -25.09 -33.05
N ALA A 190 -12.99 -26.29 -33.62
CA ALA A 190 -13.76 -27.47 -33.23
C ALA A 190 -13.42 -27.96 -31.81
N MET A 191 -12.19 -27.74 -31.34
CA MET A 191 -11.73 -28.11 -29.99
C MET A 191 -12.07 -27.07 -28.91
N LYS A 192 -12.48 -25.85 -29.29
CA LYS A 192 -12.90 -24.81 -28.32
C LYS A 192 -14.23 -25.20 -27.69
N LYS A 193 -14.19 -25.64 -26.43
CA LYS A 193 -15.39 -25.83 -25.62
C LYS A 193 -16.11 -24.49 -25.42
N THR A 194 -17.40 -24.45 -25.74
CA THR A 194 -18.26 -23.31 -25.44
C THR A 194 -18.24 -23.03 -23.94
N PRO A 195 -17.80 -21.84 -23.49
CA PRO A 195 -17.80 -21.51 -22.07
C PRO A 195 -19.25 -21.55 -21.54
N GLN A 196 -19.51 -22.33 -20.49
CA GLN A 196 -20.82 -22.41 -19.84
C GLN A 196 -21.33 -21.06 -19.30
N HIS A 197 -20.42 -20.10 -19.12
CA HIS A 197 -20.75 -18.73 -18.74
C HIS A 197 -20.10 -17.74 -19.72
N PRO A 198 -20.89 -16.91 -20.42
CA PRO A 198 -20.34 -15.89 -21.31
C PRO A 198 -19.55 -14.87 -20.47
N SER A 199 -18.30 -14.62 -20.86
CA SER A 199 -17.45 -13.68 -20.14
C SER A 199 -18.08 -12.28 -20.15
N LYS A 200 -18.15 -11.62 -18.99
CA LYS A 200 -18.61 -10.22 -18.88
C LYS A 200 -17.47 -9.22 -19.14
N ILE A 201 -16.33 -9.66 -19.67
CA ILE A 201 -15.14 -8.85 -19.87
C ILE A 201 -15.42 -7.66 -20.79
N SER A 202 -16.26 -7.84 -21.80
CA SER A 202 -16.74 -6.76 -22.69
C SER A 202 -17.60 -5.70 -21.98
N LYS A 203 -18.10 -6.01 -20.77
CA LYS A 203 -18.81 -5.06 -19.90
C LYS A 203 -17.89 -4.36 -18.91
N THR A 204 -16.64 -4.81 -18.79
CA THR A 204 -15.62 -4.18 -17.93
C THR A 204 -14.88 -3.08 -18.69
N ARG A 205 -14.27 -2.15 -17.94
CA ARG A 205 -13.50 -1.02 -18.51
C ARG A 205 -12.36 -1.50 -19.42
N ILE A 206 -11.75 -2.63 -19.10
CA ILE A 206 -10.66 -3.26 -19.87
C ILE A 206 -11.16 -3.72 -21.25
N GLY A 207 -12.31 -4.40 -21.31
CA GLY A 207 -12.86 -4.88 -22.59
C GLY A 207 -13.46 -3.79 -23.49
N LYS A 208 -13.60 -2.55 -22.99
CA LYS A 208 -14.01 -1.39 -23.80
C LYS A 208 -12.84 -0.70 -24.49
N ASP A 209 -11.63 -0.78 -23.93
CA ASP A 209 -10.44 -0.15 -24.51
C ASP A 209 -9.82 -0.95 -25.67
N ASP A 210 -10.07 -2.27 -25.76
CA ASP A 210 -9.59 -3.14 -26.85
C ASP A 210 -10.28 -2.94 -28.22
N ARG A 211 -11.12 -1.91 -28.39
CA ARG A 211 -11.76 -1.55 -29.68
C ARG A 211 -11.37 -0.16 -30.19
N ARG A 212 -10.15 0.30 -29.91
CA ARG A 212 -9.55 1.46 -30.56
C ARG A 212 -8.27 1.09 -31.31
#